data_AF-A0A0G0FGF0-F1
#
_entry.id   AF-A0A0G0FGF0-F1
#
_cell.length_a   1.000
_cell.length_b   1.000
_cell.length_c   1.000
_cell.angle_alpha   90.00
_cell.angle_beta   90.00
_cell.angle_gamma   90.00
#
_symmetry.space_group_name_H-M   'P 1'
#
loop_
_entity.id
_entity.type
_entity.pdbx_description
1 polymer ?
#
loop_
_entity_poly.entity_id
_entity_poly.type
_entity_poly.pdbx_seq_one_letter_code
_entity_poly.pdbx_strand_id
1 'polypeptide(L)'
;FDHNLGKWPDTPGIFFGYNINKKQIVLADRGLGVLETLRQVRPTLKNHTEALMVAFTEILSGRSPEKRGNGLKFVREVTTAQPIDLFFESGDGEVRIKAPDKEFRLTRGQEILRGCFVIIQF
;
A
#
# COMPACT_ATOMS: atom_id res chain seq x y z
N PHE A 1 9.59 -6.49 -6.80
CA PHE A 1 10.80 -6.01 -6.13
C PHE A 1 11.91 -5.67 -7.13
N ASP A 2 11.92 -6.24 -8.33
CA ASP A 2 12.93 -5.94 -9.38
C ASP A 2 12.77 -4.58 -10.09
N HIS A 3 11.61 -3.92 -9.98
CA HIS A 3 11.34 -2.68 -10.73
C HIS A 3 11.90 -1.41 -10.07
N ASN A 4 12.47 -1.53 -8.86
CA ASN A 4 13.17 -0.47 -8.14
C ASN A 4 14.68 -0.73 -8.03
N LEU A 5 15.23 -1.59 -8.90
CA LEU A 5 16.68 -1.84 -8.97
C LEU A 5 17.46 -0.52 -9.00
N GLY A 6 18.23 -0.26 -7.94
CA GLY A 6 19.03 0.97 -7.78
C GLY A 6 18.26 2.20 -7.31
N LYS A 7 16.95 2.11 -7.03
CA LYS A 7 16.11 3.21 -6.53
C LYS A 7 15.73 3.08 -5.05
N TRP A 8 16.38 2.18 -4.30
CA TRP A 8 16.22 2.15 -2.85
C TRP A 8 16.90 3.37 -2.25
N PRO A 9 16.20 4.13 -1.42
CA PRO A 9 16.80 5.22 -0.70
C PRO A 9 17.99 4.88 0.18
N ASP A 10 17.91 3.75 0.87
CA ASP A 10 18.87 3.36 1.89
C ASP A 10 19.00 1.84 1.99
N THR A 11 17.90 1.13 2.28
CA THR A 11 17.88 -0.30 2.55
C THR A 11 17.07 -1.03 1.48
N PRO A 12 17.66 -1.99 0.75
CA PRO A 12 16.92 -2.81 -0.20
C PRO A 12 16.05 -3.85 0.51
N GLY A 13 15.01 -4.29 -0.21
CA GLY A 13 14.15 -5.39 0.22
C GLY A 13 12.90 -4.95 1.01
N ILE A 14 12.29 -5.93 1.67
CA ILE A 14 11.09 -5.79 2.49
C ILE A 14 11.31 -6.58 3.78
N PHE A 15 10.94 -5.98 4.90
CA PHE A 15 10.74 -6.70 6.15
C PHE A 15 9.44 -7.50 6.08
N PHE A 16 9.52 -8.79 6.41
CA PHE A 16 8.38 -9.67 6.56
C PHE A 16 8.44 -10.29 7.95
N GLY A 17 7.40 -10.05 8.76
CA GLY A 17 7.25 -10.64 10.08
C GLY A 17 5.84 -11.15 10.28
N TYR A 18 5.68 -12.20 11.09
CA TYR A 18 4.35 -12.70 11.43
C TYR A 18 4.33 -13.21 12.87
N ASN A 19 3.14 -13.22 13.46
CA ASN A 19 2.89 -13.78 14.77
C ASN A 19 1.55 -14.52 14.74
N ILE A 20 1.59 -15.84 14.82
CA ILE A 20 0.39 -16.69 14.74
C ILE A 20 -0.50 -16.53 15.97
N ASN A 21 0.09 -16.36 17.16
CA ASN A 21 -0.68 -16.15 18.40
C ASN A 21 -1.47 -14.85 18.35
N LYS A 22 -0.87 -13.81 17.76
CA LYS A 22 -1.54 -12.53 17.48
C LYS A 22 -2.28 -12.52 16.16
N LYS A 23 -2.29 -13.60 15.38
CA LYS A 23 -2.80 -13.71 14.00
C LYS A 23 -2.48 -12.50 13.11
N GLN A 24 -1.22 -12.09 13.12
CA GLN A 24 -0.77 -10.85 12.50
C GLN A 24 0.36 -11.11 11.52
N ILE A 25 0.32 -10.43 10.38
CA ILE A 25 1.42 -10.32 9.41
C ILE A 25 1.78 -8.85 9.30
N VAL A 26 3.08 -8.55 9.30
CA VAL A 26 3.62 -7.21 9.14
C VAL A 26 4.56 -7.21 7.93
N LEU A 27 4.31 -6.26 7.02
CA LEU A 27 5.19 -5.97 5.88
C LEU A 27 5.66 -4.54 6.00
N ALA A 28 6.96 -4.29 5.82
CA ALA A 28 7.48 -2.94 5.82
C ALA A 28 8.64 -2.80 4.83
N ASP A 29 8.69 -1.70 4.08
CA ASP A 29 9.84 -1.36 3.26
C ASP A 29 10.21 0.11 3.42
N ARG A 30 11.45 0.44 3.06
CA ARG A 30 11.96 1.82 3.05
C ARG A 30 12.09 2.36 1.61
N GLY A 31 11.24 1.88 0.70
CA GLY A 31 11.23 2.28 -0.69
C GLY A 31 10.75 3.72 -0.92
N LEU A 32 10.46 4.04 -2.18
CA LEU A 32 9.99 5.38 -2.58
C LEU A 32 8.55 5.68 -2.11
N GLY A 33 7.78 4.65 -1.74
CA GLY A 33 6.36 4.78 -1.41
C GLY A 33 5.44 4.90 -2.62
N VAL A 34 4.14 4.96 -2.35
CA VAL A 34 3.09 4.86 -3.40
C VAL A 34 3.02 6.12 -4.27
N LEU A 35 3.09 7.31 -3.68
CA LEU A 35 2.99 8.58 -4.40
C LEU A 35 4.10 8.73 -5.45
N GLU A 36 5.36 8.59 -5.04
CA GLU A 36 6.51 8.73 -5.93
C GLU A 36 6.52 7.66 -7.04
N THR A 37 6.07 6.44 -6.72
CA THR A 37 5.93 5.39 -7.72
C THR A 37 4.82 5.69 -8.72
N LEU A 38 3.70 6.27 -8.28
CA LEU A 38 2.57 6.60 -9.16
C LEU A 38 2.81 7.86 -9.99
N ARG A 39 3.57 8.83 -9.49
CA ARG A 39 3.92 10.05 -10.24
C ARG A 39 4.66 9.78 -11.55
N GLN A 40 5.39 8.67 -11.65
CA GLN A 40 6.04 8.26 -12.90
C GLN A 40 5.05 8.03 -14.04
N VAL A 41 3.80 7.68 -13.74
CA VAL A 41 2.74 7.43 -14.73
C VAL A 41 1.55 8.40 -14.63
N ARG A 42 1.39 9.08 -13.50
CA ARG A 42 0.38 10.13 -13.27
C ARG A 42 1.03 11.32 -12.53
N PRO A 43 1.81 12.15 -13.24
CA PRO A 43 2.59 13.24 -12.62
C PRO A 43 1.76 14.27 -11.85
N THR A 44 0.46 14.35 -12.15
CA THR A 44 -0.48 15.31 -11.56
C THR A 44 -0.90 14.98 -10.12
N LEU A 45 -0.55 13.81 -9.58
CA LEU A 45 -0.85 13.42 -8.20
C LEU A 45 -0.17 14.34 -7.19
N LYS A 46 -0.96 14.93 -6.31
CA LYS A 46 -0.50 16.02 -5.43
C LYS A 46 0.01 15.52 -4.08
N ASN A 47 -0.65 14.52 -3.50
CA ASN A 47 -0.41 14.08 -2.12
C ASN A 47 -0.59 12.57 -1.93
N HIS A 48 -0.15 12.05 -0.78
CA HIS A 48 -0.16 10.60 -0.52
C HIS A 48 -1.56 10.03 -0.42
N THR A 49 -2.52 10.76 0.16
CA THR A 49 -3.92 10.32 0.22
C THR A 49 -4.52 10.14 -1.18
N GLU A 50 -4.28 11.06 -2.10
CA GLU A 50 -4.72 10.94 -3.49
C GLU A 50 -4.05 9.74 -4.18
N ALA A 51 -2.75 9.55 -3.96
CA ALA A 51 -2.03 8.41 -4.50
C ALA A 51 -2.58 7.06 -3.97
N LEU A 52 -2.89 6.96 -2.67
CA LEU A 52 -3.51 5.76 -2.11
C LEU A 52 -4.92 5.54 -2.66
N MET A 53 -5.74 6.60 -2.77
CA MET A 53 -7.05 6.49 -3.41
C MET A 53 -6.92 5.90 -4.81
N VAL A 54 -6.04 6.45 -5.65
CA VAL A 54 -5.81 5.94 -7.01
C VAL A 54 -5.31 4.50 -6.98
N ALA A 55 -4.33 4.19 -6.12
CA ALA A 55 -3.73 2.86 -6.04
C ALA A 55 -4.75 1.76 -5.71
N PHE A 56 -5.68 2.05 -4.81
CA PHE A 56 -6.69 1.10 -4.32
C PHE A 56 -7.98 1.08 -5.15
N THR A 57 -8.20 2.04 -6.07
CA THR A 57 -9.49 2.17 -6.79
C THR A 57 -9.38 2.20 -8.32
N GLU A 58 -8.31 2.75 -8.90
CA GLU A 58 -8.26 3.05 -10.34
C GLU A 58 -7.34 2.13 -11.15
N ILE A 59 -7.81 1.63 -12.30
CA ILE A 59 -7.00 0.82 -13.22
C ILE A 59 -6.11 1.74 -14.07
N LEU A 60 -4.81 1.75 -13.74
CA LEU A 60 -3.81 2.45 -14.52
C LEU A 60 -3.22 1.52 -15.58
N SER A 61 -3.72 1.66 -16.81
CA SER A 61 -3.30 0.86 -17.98
C SER A 61 -1.91 1.22 -18.52
N GLY A 62 -1.34 2.37 -18.12
CA GLY A 62 -0.06 2.89 -18.61
C GLY A 62 1.20 2.20 -18.05
N ARG A 63 1.08 1.14 -17.25
CA ARG A 63 2.22 0.39 -16.69
C ARG A 63 2.68 -0.78 -17.56
N SER A 64 2.40 -0.79 -18.85
CA SER A 64 2.92 -1.83 -19.76
C SER A 64 4.46 -1.73 -19.87
N PRO A 65 5.22 -2.83 -19.70
CA PRO A 65 4.81 -4.25 -19.80
C PRO A 65 4.43 -4.91 -18.47
N GLU A 66 4.48 -4.19 -17.35
CA GLU A 66 4.09 -4.73 -16.06
C GLU A 66 2.56 -4.86 -15.96
N LYS A 67 2.05 -6.09 -15.83
CA LYS A 67 0.66 -6.35 -15.37
C LYS A 67 0.41 -5.88 -13.92
N ARG A 68 1.16 -4.89 -13.42
CA ARG A 68 1.06 -4.30 -12.07
C ARG A 68 0.11 -3.10 -12.08
N GLY A 69 -1.18 -3.39 -12.24
CA GLY A 69 -2.25 -2.40 -12.10
C GLY A 69 -3.31 -2.77 -11.06
N ASN A 70 -3.41 -4.04 -10.66
CA ASN A 70 -4.56 -4.56 -9.90
C ASN A 70 -4.25 -5.00 -8.47
N GLY A 71 -2.98 -5.07 -8.08
CA GLY A 71 -2.58 -5.68 -6.79
C GLY A 71 -3.33 -5.11 -5.59
N LEU A 72 -3.27 -3.79 -5.37
CA LEU A 72 -3.93 -3.17 -4.22
C LEU A 72 -5.46 -3.12 -4.35
N LYS A 73 -6.02 -3.15 -5.56
CA LYS A 73 -7.47 -3.31 -5.75
C LYS A 73 -7.95 -4.67 -5.28
N PHE A 74 -7.23 -5.72 -5.69
CA PHE A 74 -7.52 -7.08 -5.30
C PHE A 74 -7.33 -7.27 -3.79
N VAL A 75 -6.30 -6.65 -3.20
CA VAL A 75 -6.13 -6.62 -1.74
C VAL A 75 -7.36 -6.00 -1.07
N ARG A 76 -7.83 -4.83 -1.53
CA ARG A 76 -9.08 -4.22 -1.02
C ARG A 76 -10.25 -5.17 -1.15
N GLU A 77 -10.49 -5.73 -2.33
CA GLU A 77 -11.59 -6.66 -2.60
C GLU A 77 -11.59 -7.85 -1.62
N VAL A 78 -10.43 -8.51 -1.48
CA VAL A 78 -10.27 -9.66 -0.57
C VAL A 78 -10.48 -9.25 0.89
N THR A 79 -9.88 -8.14 1.34
CA THR A 79 -9.97 -7.70 2.74
C THR A 79 -11.37 -7.22 3.13
N THR A 80 -12.14 -6.70 2.18
CA THR A 80 -13.56 -6.36 2.40
C THR A 80 -14.45 -7.61 2.42
N ALA A 81 -14.13 -8.64 1.62
CA ALA A 81 -14.95 -9.85 1.50
C ALA A 81 -14.64 -10.93 2.54
N GLN A 82 -13.46 -10.91 3.14
CA GLN A 82 -12.97 -11.95 4.05
C GLN A 82 -12.84 -11.44 5.49
N PRO A 83 -12.81 -12.32 6.50
CA PRO A 83 -12.59 -11.96 7.90
C PRO A 83 -11.12 -11.58 8.18
N ILE A 84 -10.55 -10.71 7.35
CA ILE A 84 -9.16 -10.24 7.43
C ILE A 84 -9.20 -8.71 7.51
N ASP A 85 -8.49 -8.11 8.46
CA ASP A 85 -8.34 -6.65 8.54
C ASP A 85 -7.03 -6.21 7.88
N LEU A 86 -7.04 -5.00 7.32
CA LEU A 86 -5.91 -4.37 6.68
C LEU A 86 -5.68 -2.98 7.28
N PHE A 87 -4.42 -2.73 7.63
CA PHE A 87 -3.85 -1.39 7.79
C PHE A 87 -2.74 -1.23 6.75
N PHE A 88 -2.75 -0.13 6.00
CA PHE A 88 -1.72 0.19 5.02
C PHE A 88 -1.36 1.68 5.12
N GLU A 89 -0.07 1.98 5.13
CA GLU A 89 0.44 3.35 5.22
C GLU A 89 1.58 3.58 4.22
N SER A 90 1.60 4.76 3.60
CA SER A 90 2.71 5.24 2.77
C SER A 90 2.68 6.77 2.72
N GLY A 91 3.80 7.41 3.05
CA GLY A 91 3.85 8.85 3.29
C GLY A 91 2.98 9.23 4.48
N ASP A 92 2.15 10.26 4.33
CA ASP A 92 1.11 10.64 5.31
C ASP A 92 -0.28 10.06 4.97
N GLY A 93 -0.36 9.11 4.04
CA GLY A 93 -1.62 8.46 3.68
C GLY A 93 -1.81 7.15 4.45
N GLU A 94 -3.01 6.92 4.97
CA GLU A 94 -3.37 5.70 5.71
C GLU A 94 -4.67 5.11 5.18
N VAL A 95 -4.69 3.79 4.95
CA VAL A 95 -5.87 3.00 4.59
C VAL A 95 -6.16 2.00 5.70
N ARG A 96 -7.42 1.95 6.14
CA ARG A 96 -7.93 0.94 7.07
C ARG A 96 -9.16 0.25 6.49
N ILE A 97 -9.16 -1.08 6.54
CA ILE A 97 -10.33 -1.95 6.31
C ILE A 97 -10.40 -2.87 7.51
N LYS A 98 -11.41 -2.70 8.36
CA LYS A 98 -11.47 -3.39 9.65
C LYS A 98 -12.88 -3.87 9.95
N ALA A 99 -13.02 -4.98 10.67
CA ALA A 99 -14.30 -5.39 11.25
C ALA A 99 -14.82 -4.34 12.26
N PRO A 100 -16.15 -4.22 12.43
CA PRO A 100 -17.20 -5.03 11.79
C PRO A 100 -17.64 -4.55 10.41
N ASP A 101 -17.37 -3.30 10.04
CA ASP A 101 -17.96 -2.62 8.88
C ASP A 101 -17.24 -2.95 7.55
N LYS A 102 -15.96 -3.33 7.61
CA LYS A 102 -15.15 -3.70 6.44
C LYS A 102 -15.12 -2.63 5.34
N GLU A 103 -15.36 -1.37 5.71
CA GLU A 103 -15.33 -0.24 4.79
C GLU A 103 -13.89 0.14 4.45
N PHE A 104 -13.69 0.58 3.20
CA PHE A 104 -12.44 1.22 2.80
C PHE A 104 -12.39 2.64 3.36
N ARG A 105 -11.57 2.84 4.39
CA ARG A 105 -11.37 4.14 5.03
C ARG A 105 -9.99 4.67 4.69
N LEU A 106 -9.96 5.83 4.04
CA LEU A 106 -8.74 6.56 3.75
C LEU A 106 -8.65 7.79 4.65
N THR A 107 -7.54 7.92 5.35
CA THR A 107 -7.25 9.03 6.27
C THR A 107 -5.86 9.57 6.03
N ARG A 108 -5.56 10.71 6.64
CA ARG A 108 -4.20 11.26 6.72
C ARG A 108 -3.59 10.89 8.07
N GLY A 109 -2.41 10.29 8.06
CA GLY A 109 -1.62 9.99 9.24
C GLY A 109 -1.01 11.26 9.88
N GLN A 110 -0.51 11.13 11.11
CA GLN A 110 0.14 12.23 11.82
C GLN A 110 1.62 12.39 11.44
N GLU A 111 2.25 11.29 11.03
CA GLU A 111 3.66 11.24 10.66
C GLU A 111 3.82 10.93 9.16
N ILE A 112 4.97 11.29 8.59
CA ILE A 112 5.31 10.92 7.21
C ILE A 112 6.16 9.66 7.24
N LEU A 113 5.58 8.55 6.81
CA LEU A 113 6.28 7.27 6.68
C LEU A 113 6.96 7.16 5.32
N ARG A 114 8.27 6.92 5.30
CA ARG A 114 8.99 6.59 4.08
C ARG A 114 8.77 5.13 3.69
N GLY A 115 8.44 4.88 2.43
CA GLY A 115 8.19 3.53 1.92
C GLY A 115 6.74 3.10 2.14
N CYS A 116 6.53 1.85 2.50
CA CYS A 116 5.21 1.30 2.82
C CYS A 116 5.26 0.51 4.14
N PHE A 117 4.17 0.59 4.91
CA PHE A 117 3.97 -0.21 6.11
C PHE A 117 2.58 -0.84 6.08
N VAL A 118 2.50 -2.14 6.34
CA VAL A 118 1.28 -2.93 6.23
C VAL A 118 1.13 -3.85 7.42
N ILE A 119 -0.07 -3.88 7.99
CA ILE A 119 -0.48 -4.88 8.98
C ILE A 119 -1.70 -5.60 8.42
N ILE A 120 -1.63 -6.93 8.39
CA ILE A 120 -2.74 -7.81 8.05
C ILE A 120 -3.10 -8.62 9.29
N GLN A 121 -4.36 -8.60 9.67
CA GLN A 121 -4.89 -9.31 10.83
C GLN A 121 -5.87 -10.39 10.34
N PHE A 122 -5.68 -11.65 10.73
CA PHE A 122 -6.48 -12.80 10.29
C PHE A 122 -6.97 -13.67 11.45
#